data_AF-A0A819GVC0-F1
#
_entry.id   AF-A0A819GVC0-F1
#
_cell.length_a   1.000
_cell.length_b   1.000
_cell.length_c   1.000
_cell.angle_alpha   90.00
_cell.angle_beta   90.00
_cell.angle_gamma   90.00
#
_symmetry.space_group_name_H-M   'P 1'
#
loop_
_entity.id
_entity.type
_entity.pdbx_description
1 polymer ?
#
loop_
_entity_poly.entity_id
_entity_poly.type
_entity_poly.pdbx_seq_one_letter_code
_entity_poly.pdbx_strand_id
1 'polypeptide(L)'
;MVSYVKKKHQDYDLKYYQKLQYKRSKSKSFNSEYIQKQNAGQQKCRRLKKAAQQTPTNATESTTTATEAPSNATEPPTDRTILRKAEGVRRRRAYTRKLKNQSEKLSNEIKVLRKENSKLKKILSQQHSEDIETNDVTPTVSPAKLFINNISPRAKTRATKRLIDKKEELPRGSVSKLRQKLGINLSNDYSSPSNTSSTLQKDIEEFLCQDDVTKQAPDKKKHLNGKQIRYLLNHLSTIHQRFIFETGNNCHYSTFTPYIPDYVLKPSTNDWGTCLCIVCLSPQMKLEKLQRTKFLYTVLKTLLPDGVTDITDFVTDEIKTKDFLDNLVKLKDEQFNITYTEWIKKKYNKSNVPVSTKTTFTSSIVDFITKFSKEINVCA
;
A
#
# COMPACT_ATOMS: atom_id res chain seq x y z
N MET A 1 20.15 29.63 28.02
CA MET A 1 18.72 29.76 27.60
C MET A 1 18.51 29.76 26.08
N VAL A 2 19.30 30.48 25.28
CA VAL A 2 19.12 30.59 23.81
C VAL A 2 19.18 29.24 23.06
N SER A 3 20.03 28.30 23.51
CA SER A 3 20.15 26.94 22.94
C SER A 3 18.87 26.10 23.12
N TYR A 4 18.18 26.25 24.27
CA TYR A 4 16.98 25.49 24.59
C TYR A 4 15.77 25.93 23.77
N VAL A 5 15.68 27.23 23.48
CA VAL A 5 14.60 27.81 22.64
C VAL A 5 14.75 27.37 21.18
N LYS A 6 15.98 27.34 20.64
CA LYS A 6 16.24 26.86 19.27
C LYS A 6 15.86 25.38 19.08
N LYS A 7 16.16 24.53 20.06
CA LYS A 7 15.82 23.10 20.02
C LYS A 7 14.29 22.86 20.05
N LYS A 8 13.57 23.60 20.90
CA LYS A 8 12.09 23.53 20.94
C LYS A 8 11.43 23.97 19.64
N HIS A 9 11.99 24.99 18.97
CA HIS A 9 11.48 25.45 17.67
C HIS A 9 11.68 24.39 16.57
N GLN A 10 12.86 23.76 16.52
CA GLN A 10 13.15 22.68 15.57
C GLN A 10 12.24 21.46 15.78
N ASP A 11 11.98 21.06 17.03
CA ASP A 11 11.08 19.95 17.35
C ASP A 11 9.62 20.24 16.97
N TYR A 12 9.19 21.51 17.10
CA TYR A 12 7.86 21.94 16.70
C TYR A 12 7.68 21.89 15.17
N ASP A 13 8.66 22.40 14.43
CA ASP A 13 8.64 22.40 12.96
C ASP A 13 8.68 20.98 12.39
N LEU A 14 9.47 20.08 12.99
CA LEU A 14 9.52 18.68 12.59
C LEU A 14 8.18 17.97 12.79
N LYS A 15 7.53 18.16 13.95
CA LYS A 15 6.19 17.60 14.23
C LYS A 15 5.13 18.16 13.30
N TYR A 16 5.19 19.45 12.98
CA TYR A 16 4.28 20.08 12.02
C TYR A 16 4.45 19.51 10.61
N TYR A 17 5.70 19.33 10.16
CA TYR A 17 6.00 18.77 8.84
C TYR A 17 5.56 17.30 8.71
N GLN A 18 5.80 16.48 9.74
CA GLN A 18 5.31 15.10 9.78
C GLN A 18 3.78 15.01 9.70
N LYS A 19 3.06 15.90 10.41
CA LYS A 19 1.59 15.98 10.36
C LYS A 19 1.08 16.38 8.97
N LEU A 20 1.78 17.28 8.27
CA LEU A 20 1.47 17.65 6.88
C LEU A 20 1.70 16.51 5.89
N GLN A 21 2.81 15.77 6.03
CA GLN A 21 3.10 14.60 5.19
C GLN A 21 2.06 13.49 5.38
N TYR A 22 1.64 13.23 6.62
CA TYR A 22 0.57 12.28 6.94
C TYR A 22 -0.78 12.69 6.31
N LYS A 23 -1.14 13.98 6.39
CA LYS A 23 -2.37 14.49 5.72
C LYS A 23 -2.29 14.34 4.20
N ARG A 24 -1.13 14.61 3.59
CA ARG A 24 -0.91 14.44 2.14
C ARG A 24 -1.00 12.98 1.72
N SER A 25 -0.38 12.04 2.44
CA SER A 25 -0.45 10.61 2.11
C SER A 25 -1.87 10.05 2.23
N LYS A 26 -2.61 10.44 3.27
CA LYS A 26 -4.02 10.06 3.46
C LYS A 26 -4.94 10.63 2.37
N SER A 27 -4.69 11.86 1.92
CA SER A 27 -5.44 12.46 0.80
C SER A 27 -5.20 11.75 -0.54
N LYS A 28 -3.95 11.32 -0.80
CA LYS A 28 -3.60 10.56 -2.02
C LYS A 28 -4.23 9.17 -2.03
N SER A 29 -4.23 8.46 -0.90
CA SER A 29 -4.86 7.12 -0.83
C SER A 29 -6.37 7.21 -1.02
N PHE A 30 -7.02 8.20 -0.39
CA PHE A 30 -8.46 8.41 -0.51
C PHE A 30 -8.88 8.76 -1.95
N ASN A 31 -8.11 9.61 -2.63
CA ASN A 31 -8.39 10.00 -4.01
C ASN A 31 -8.19 8.82 -4.98
N SER A 32 -7.15 8.00 -4.77
CA SER A 32 -6.92 6.78 -5.57
C SER A 32 -8.05 5.76 -5.43
N GLU A 33 -8.55 5.52 -4.21
CA GLU A 33 -9.64 4.58 -3.95
C GLU A 33 -10.97 5.08 -4.54
N TYR A 34 -11.22 6.40 -4.46
CA TYR A 34 -12.39 7.03 -5.07
C TYR A 34 -12.38 6.89 -6.61
N ILE A 35 -11.25 7.15 -7.26
CA ILE A 35 -11.08 7.00 -8.71
C ILE A 35 -11.27 5.54 -9.14
N GLN A 36 -10.72 4.57 -8.38
CA GLN A 36 -10.94 3.15 -8.67
C GLN A 36 -12.41 2.74 -8.57
N LYS A 37 -13.13 3.21 -7.54
CA LYS A 37 -14.56 2.94 -7.38
C LYS A 37 -15.40 3.56 -8.49
N GLN A 38 -15.08 4.78 -8.94
CA GLN A 38 -15.75 5.37 -10.10
C GLN A 38 -15.50 4.59 -11.39
N ASN A 39 -14.25 4.20 -11.66
CA ASN A 39 -13.91 3.45 -12.86
C ASN A 39 -14.58 2.07 -12.88
N ALA A 40 -14.64 1.37 -11.74
CA ALA A 40 -15.35 0.10 -11.61
C ALA A 40 -16.86 0.27 -11.87
N GLY A 41 -17.47 1.33 -11.35
CA GLY A 41 -18.88 1.67 -11.61
C GLY A 41 -19.15 1.95 -13.10
N GLN A 42 -18.28 2.73 -13.75
CA GLN A 42 -18.39 3.01 -15.19
C GLN A 42 -18.21 1.75 -16.05
N GLN A 43 -17.26 0.87 -15.70
CA GLN A 43 -17.08 -0.41 -16.40
C GLN A 43 -18.30 -1.31 -16.25
N LYS A 44 -18.91 -1.38 -15.06
CA LYS A 44 -20.14 -2.15 -14.84
C LYS A 44 -21.30 -1.61 -15.69
N CYS A 45 -21.48 -0.28 -15.76
CA CYS A 45 -22.47 0.33 -16.65
C CYS A 45 -22.23 0.02 -18.13
N ARG A 46 -20.97 0.05 -18.59
CA ARG A 46 -20.62 -0.32 -19.97
C ARG A 46 -20.96 -1.77 -20.29
N ARG A 47 -20.72 -2.70 -19.35
CA ARG A 47 -21.08 -4.12 -19.52
C ARG A 47 -22.59 -4.32 -19.60
N LEU A 48 -23.36 -3.66 -18.74
CA LEU A 48 -24.82 -3.73 -18.78
C LEU A 48 -25.41 -3.15 -20.07
N LYS A 49 -24.87 -2.03 -20.56
CA LYS A 49 -25.26 -1.46 -21.86
C LYS A 49 -24.95 -2.40 -23.03
N LYS A 50 -23.78 -3.05 -23.01
CA LYS A 50 -23.42 -4.06 -24.03
C LYS A 50 -24.33 -5.28 -23.98
N ALA A 51 -24.67 -5.78 -22.78
CA ALA A 51 -25.59 -6.90 -22.63
C ALA A 51 -27.01 -6.56 -23.13
N ALA A 52 -27.48 -5.34 -22.89
CA ALA A 52 -28.77 -4.86 -23.41
C ALA A 52 -28.79 -4.69 -24.94
N GLN A 53 -27.63 -4.43 -25.57
CA GLN A 53 -27.53 -4.33 -27.03
C GLN A 53 -27.37 -5.69 -27.73
N GLN A 54 -27.05 -6.75 -26.98
CA GLN A 54 -26.83 -8.10 -27.50
C GLN A 54 -28.03 -9.01 -27.34
N THR A 55 -29.19 -8.52 -26.90
CA THR A 55 -30.42 -9.30 -26.91
C THR A 55 -31.01 -9.23 -28.32
N PRO A 56 -30.96 -10.32 -29.11
CA PRO A 56 -31.56 -10.32 -30.43
C PRO A 56 -33.08 -10.41 -30.27
N THR A 57 -33.78 -9.38 -30.76
CA THR A 57 -35.21 -9.44 -31.05
C THR A 57 -35.44 -10.36 -32.25
N ASN A 58 -35.34 -11.67 -32.03
CA ASN A 58 -35.92 -12.65 -32.93
C ASN A 58 -37.38 -12.86 -32.54
N ALA A 59 -38.23 -11.96 -33.06
CA ALA A 59 -39.64 -12.26 -33.24
C ALA A 59 -39.77 -13.01 -34.56
N THR A 60 -40.02 -14.32 -34.48
CA THR A 60 -40.51 -15.09 -35.61
C THR A 60 -41.74 -15.84 -35.14
N GLU A 61 -42.84 -15.53 -35.81
CA GLU A 61 -44.18 -16.05 -35.59
C GLU A 61 -44.30 -17.53 -35.99
N SER A 62 -45.33 -18.18 -35.42
CA SER A 62 -45.98 -19.43 -35.88
C SER A 62 -45.16 -20.74 -35.66
N THR A 63 -45.71 -21.87 -35.22
CA THR A 63 -47.02 -22.49 -35.47
C THR A 63 -47.34 -23.52 -34.37
N THR A 64 -48.64 -23.72 -34.15
CA THR A 64 -49.36 -24.63 -33.25
C THR A 64 -48.81 -26.04 -33.04
N THR A 65 -48.77 -26.47 -31.79
CA THR A 65 -49.22 -27.81 -31.36
C THR A 65 -49.71 -27.75 -29.91
N ALA A 66 -50.94 -28.22 -29.70
CA ALA A 66 -51.61 -28.25 -28.42
C ALA A 66 -50.90 -29.22 -27.47
N THR A 67 -50.54 -28.73 -26.29
CA THR A 67 -50.20 -29.56 -25.13
C THR A 67 -50.74 -28.84 -23.91
N GLU A 68 -51.54 -29.56 -23.13
CA GLU A 68 -52.35 -29.08 -22.03
C GLU A 68 -51.54 -28.28 -21.01
N ALA A 69 -51.98 -27.05 -20.77
CA ALA A 69 -51.39 -26.12 -19.82
C ALA A 69 -51.86 -26.44 -18.40
N PRO A 70 -50.97 -26.56 -17.40
CA PRO A 70 -51.37 -26.50 -16.00
C PRO A 70 -51.72 -25.05 -15.66
N SER A 71 -53.01 -24.80 -15.41
CA SER A 71 -53.55 -23.54 -14.94
C SER A 71 -53.08 -23.21 -13.51
N ASN A 72 -51.85 -22.73 -13.36
CA ASN A 72 -51.40 -22.11 -12.12
C ASN A 72 -51.93 -20.68 -12.05
N ALA A 73 -53.11 -20.54 -11.44
CA ALA A 73 -53.68 -19.27 -11.03
C ALA A 73 -52.64 -18.52 -10.19
N THR A 74 -52.04 -17.49 -10.77
CA THR A 74 -51.12 -16.61 -10.06
C THR A 74 -51.96 -15.74 -9.15
N GLU A 75 -51.99 -16.07 -7.86
CA GLU A 75 -52.73 -15.29 -6.87
C GLU A 75 -52.34 -13.81 -6.97
N PRO A 76 -53.31 -12.88 -6.92
CA PRO A 76 -53.03 -11.46 -6.98
C PRO A 76 -52.06 -11.08 -5.84
N PRO A 77 -51.05 -10.24 -6.12
CA PRO A 77 -50.03 -9.90 -5.15
C PRO A 77 -50.70 -9.32 -3.89
N THR A 78 -50.64 -10.07 -2.80
CA THR A 78 -51.18 -9.65 -1.51
C THR A 78 -50.61 -8.29 -1.13
N ASP A 79 -51.45 -7.41 -0.58
CA ASP A 79 -51.16 -6.00 -0.24
C ASP A 79 -49.83 -5.80 0.51
N ARG A 80 -49.44 -6.81 1.29
CA ARG A 80 -48.19 -6.87 2.06
C ARG A 80 -46.92 -6.84 1.18
N THR A 81 -46.97 -7.43 -0.02
CA THR A 81 -45.85 -7.40 -0.98
C THR A 81 -45.68 -6.04 -1.64
N ILE A 82 -46.78 -5.32 -1.89
CA ILE A 82 -46.77 -3.96 -2.43
C ILE A 82 -46.17 -2.99 -1.41
N LEU A 83 -46.58 -3.10 -0.13
CA LEU A 83 -46.02 -2.29 0.96
C LEU A 83 -44.51 -2.48 1.15
N ARG A 84 -44.02 -3.73 1.12
CA ARG A 84 -42.57 -4.01 1.23
C ARG A 84 -41.78 -3.42 0.07
N LYS A 85 -42.30 -3.47 -1.16
CA LYS A 85 -41.66 -2.85 -2.34
C LYS A 85 -41.60 -1.32 -2.19
N ALA A 86 -42.68 -0.69 -1.73
CA ALA A 86 -42.73 0.75 -1.49
C ALA A 86 -41.73 1.19 -0.42
N GLU A 87 -41.59 0.44 0.67
CA GLU A 87 -40.62 0.74 1.73
C GLU A 87 -39.17 0.61 1.23
N GLY A 88 -38.87 -0.42 0.43
CA GLY A 88 -37.55 -0.58 -0.21
C GLY A 88 -37.19 0.58 -1.14
N VAL A 89 -38.17 1.16 -1.85
CA VAL A 89 -37.96 2.37 -2.66
C VAL A 89 -37.70 3.60 -1.78
N ARG A 90 -38.43 3.77 -0.67
CA ARG A 90 -38.21 4.87 0.29
C ARG A 90 -36.81 4.82 0.90
N ARG A 91 -36.36 3.65 1.37
CA ARG A 91 -35.01 3.45 1.93
C ARG A 91 -33.92 3.77 0.92
N ARG A 92 -34.07 3.33 -0.34
CA ARG A 92 -33.13 3.66 -1.43
C ARG A 92 -33.06 5.16 -1.69
N ARG A 93 -34.21 5.85 -1.78
CA ARG A 93 -34.25 7.31 -1.97
C ARG A 93 -33.60 8.07 -0.80
N ALA A 94 -33.84 7.64 0.45
CA ALA A 94 -33.22 8.24 1.63
C ALA A 94 -31.69 8.07 1.61
N TYR A 95 -31.20 6.88 1.26
CA TYR A 95 -29.77 6.61 1.12
C TYR A 95 -29.11 7.46 0.02
N THR A 96 -29.75 7.57 -1.15
CA THR A 96 -29.26 8.42 -2.25
C THR A 96 -29.21 9.90 -1.85
N ARG A 97 -30.20 10.40 -1.11
CA ARG A 97 -30.17 11.78 -0.57
C ARG A 97 -29.01 11.97 0.41
N LYS A 98 -28.78 11.02 1.32
CA LYS A 98 -27.65 11.06 2.26
C LYS A 98 -26.30 11.11 1.54
N LEU A 99 -26.12 10.29 0.50
CA LEU A 99 -24.91 10.31 -0.33
C LEU A 99 -24.75 11.64 -1.08
N LYS A 100 -25.83 12.21 -1.63
CA LYS A 100 -25.79 13.51 -2.31
C LYS A 100 -25.34 14.62 -1.35
N ASN A 101 -25.92 14.69 -0.16
CA ASN A 101 -25.55 15.67 0.86
C ASN A 101 -24.08 15.50 1.31
N GLN A 102 -23.60 14.26 1.44
CA GLN A 102 -22.20 14.00 1.78
C GLN A 102 -21.25 14.43 0.66
N SER A 103 -21.61 14.18 -0.60
CA SER A 103 -20.82 14.59 -1.76
C SER A 103 -20.72 16.12 -1.89
N GLU A 104 -21.82 16.83 -1.58
CA GLU A 104 -21.86 18.29 -1.59
C GLU A 104 -21.01 18.89 -0.46
N LYS A 105 -21.07 18.31 0.75
CA LYS A 105 -20.20 18.71 1.87
C LYS A 105 -18.71 18.59 1.52
N LEU A 106 -18.31 17.47 0.92
CA LEU A 106 -16.92 17.24 0.48
C LEU A 106 -16.52 18.21 -0.66
N SER A 107 -17.43 18.50 -1.59
CA SER A 107 -17.18 19.48 -2.66
C SER A 107 -16.89 20.87 -2.10
N ASN A 108 -17.67 21.30 -1.10
CA ASN A 108 -17.46 22.59 -0.43
C ASN A 108 -16.13 22.62 0.34
N GLU A 109 -15.75 21.55 1.03
CA GLU A 109 -14.46 21.43 1.72
C GLU A 109 -13.28 21.54 0.72
N ILE A 110 -13.37 20.90 -0.44
CA ILE A 110 -12.35 21.01 -1.51
C ILE A 110 -12.23 22.46 -2.02
N LYS A 111 -13.36 23.18 -2.17
CA LYS A 111 -13.33 24.59 -2.59
C LYS A 111 -12.60 25.48 -1.57
N VAL A 112 -12.85 25.27 -0.27
CA VAL A 112 -12.15 25.99 0.81
C VAL A 112 -10.65 25.70 0.75
N LEU A 113 -10.24 24.44 0.69
CA LEU A 113 -8.84 24.04 0.62
C LEU A 113 -8.11 24.58 -0.63
N ARG A 114 -8.80 24.69 -1.78
CA ARG A 114 -8.23 25.31 -2.98
C ARG A 114 -8.00 26.81 -2.78
N LYS A 115 -8.93 27.51 -2.12
CA LYS A 115 -8.79 28.94 -1.78
C LYS A 115 -7.61 29.16 -0.84
N GLU A 116 -7.46 28.33 0.20
CA GLU A 116 -6.31 28.40 1.13
C GLU A 116 -4.98 28.12 0.43
N ASN A 117 -4.90 27.09 -0.41
CA ASN A 117 -3.68 26.82 -1.19
C ASN A 117 -3.33 27.97 -2.13
N SER A 118 -4.31 28.66 -2.71
CA SER A 118 -4.05 29.84 -3.54
C SER A 118 -3.48 31.01 -2.72
N LYS A 119 -3.93 31.20 -1.48
CA LYS A 119 -3.37 32.21 -0.56
C LYS A 119 -1.93 31.86 -0.17
N LEU A 120 -1.65 30.60 0.19
CA LEU A 120 -0.31 30.14 0.53
C LEU A 120 0.68 30.30 -0.63
N LYS A 121 0.25 30.03 -1.87
CA LYS A 121 1.07 30.27 -3.06
C LYS A 121 1.42 31.75 -3.24
N LYS A 122 0.49 32.66 -2.97
CA LYS A 122 0.76 34.12 -3.03
C LYS A 122 1.78 34.56 -1.98
N ILE A 123 1.66 34.05 -0.75
CA ILE A 123 2.61 34.34 0.33
C ILE A 123 4.01 33.83 -0.04
N LEU A 124 4.12 32.59 -0.54
CA LEU A 124 5.39 32.02 -1.00
C LEU A 124 6.01 32.82 -2.15
N SER A 125 5.21 33.31 -3.10
CA SER A 125 5.74 34.17 -4.17
C SER A 125 6.21 35.53 -3.67
N GLN A 126 5.56 36.10 -2.66
CA GLN A 126 5.97 37.36 -2.04
C GLN A 126 7.29 37.20 -1.26
N GLN A 127 7.44 36.11 -0.52
CA GLN A 127 8.71 35.79 0.17
C GLN A 127 9.86 35.60 -0.83
N HIS A 128 9.62 34.89 -1.94
CA HIS A 128 10.64 34.72 -2.97
C HIS A 128 11.05 36.03 -3.67
N SER A 129 10.15 37.03 -3.77
CA SER A 129 10.54 38.35 -4.31
C SER A 129 11.37 39.17 -3.32
N GLU A 130 11.11 39.07 -2.02
CA GLU A 130 11.87 39.78 -0.97
C GLU A 130 13.30 39.22 -0.82
N ASP A 131 13.48 37.91 -0.99
CA ASP A 131 14.81 37.27 -0.92
C ASP A 131 15.72 37.64 -2.12
N ILE A 132 15.15 38.09 -3.26
CA ILE A 132 15.92 38.44 -4.47
C ILE A 132 16.53 39.85 -4.36
N GLU A 133 15.95 40.76 -3.58
CA GLU A 133 16.47 42.14 -3.44
C GLU A 133 17.65 42.25 -2.46
N THR A 134 17.98 41.21 -1.70
CA THR A 134 18.97 41.29 -0.60
C THR A 134 20.29 40.56 -0.87
N ASN A 135 20.46 39.88 -2.01
CA ASN A 135 21.69 39.15 -2.32
C ASN A 135 22.22 39.51 -3.71
N ASP A 136 22.90 40.63 -3.79
CA ASP A 136 23.66 41.09 -4.97
C ASP A 136 25.00 40.34 -5.08
N VAL A 137 24.93 39.01 -5.10
CA VAL A 137 26.07 38.14 -5.40
C VAL A 137 25.73 37.40 -6.68
N THR A 138 26.13 37.97 -7.81
CA THR A 138 26.00 37.38 -9.14
C THR A 138 26.64 35.99 -9.16
N PRO A 139 25.87 34.89 -9.29
CA PRO A 139 26.48 33.60 -9.51
C PRO A 139 26.92 33.56 -10.98
N THR A 140 28.21 33.35 -11.20
CA THR A 140 28.83 33.05 -12.50
C THR A 140 28.34 31.69 -13.01
N VAL A 141 27.07 31.61 -13.39
CA VAL A 141 26.50 30.44 -14.05
C VAL A 141 26.82 30.55 -15.52
N SER A 142 27.67 29.64 -16.01
CA SER A 142 27.99 29.48 -17.43
C SER A 142 26.73 29.60 -18.31
N PRO A 143 26.73 30.46 -19.35
CA PRO A 143 25.58 30.70 -20.22
C PRO A 143 24.97 29.42 -20.80
N ALA A 144 25.78 28.38 -21.02
CA ALA A 144 25.34 27.10 -21.56
C ALA A 144 24.33 26.36 -20.67
N LYS A 145 24.38 26.50 -19.33
CA LYS A 145 23.44 25.84 -18.41
C LYS A 145 22.06 26.52 -18.38
N LEU A 146 22.00 27.82 -18.69
CA LEU A 146 20.73 28.58 -18.74
C LEU A 146 19.91 28.23 -19.98
N PHE A 147 20.56 27.95 -21.12
CA PHE A 147 19.84 27.57 -22.35
C PHE A 147 19.16 26.19 -22.27
N ILE A 148 19.74 25.22 -21.55
CA ILE A 148 19.18 23.85 -21.51
C ILE A 148 18.05 23.73 -20.49
N ASN A 149 18.05 24.53 -19.43
CA ASN A 149 17.06 24.44 -18.37
C ASN A 149 15.73 25.15 -18.69
N ASN A 150 15.73 26.13 -19.60
CA ASN A 150 14.52 26.86 -20.02
C ASN A 150 13.75 26.21 -21.18
N ILE A 151 14.25 25.11 -21.76
CA ILE A 151 13.53 24.39 -22.81
C ILE A 151 12.39 23.60 -22.18
N SER A 152 11.16 23.87 -22.63
CA SER A 152 9.98 23.15 -22.13
C SER A 152 10.16 21.63 -22.21
N PRO A 153 9.64 20.84 -21.25
CA PRO A 153 9.76 19.38 -21.27
C PRO A 153 9.33 18.78 -22.62
N ARG A 154 8.30 19.35 -23.24
CA ARG A 154 7.75 18.94 -24.54
C ARG A 154 8.73 19.18 -25.70
N ALA A 155 9.46 20.29 -25.67
CA ALA A 155 10.50 20.59 -26.65
C ALA A 155 11.71 19.65 -26.48
N LYS A 156 12.09 19.32 -25.23
CA LYS A 156 13.11 18.29 -24.96
C LYS A 156 12.71 16.94 -25.55
N THR A 157 11.47 16.51 -25.33
CA THR A 157 10.96 15.23 -25.89
C THR A 157 10.92 15.23 -27.43
N ARG A 158 10.55 16.35 -28.07
CA ARG A 158 10.57 16.47 -29.53
C ARG A 158 11.99 16.43 -30.10
N ALA A 159 12.94 17.09 -29.45
CA ALA A 159 14.34 17.10 -29.86
C ALA A 159 14.97 15.70 -29.72
N THR A 160 14.74 15.02 -28.60
CA THR A 160 15.22 13.64 -28.40
C THR A 160 14.57 12.67 -29.37
N LYS A 161 13.27 12.83 -29.67
CA LYS A 161 12.59 12.00 -30.65
C LYS A 161 13.16 12.20 -32.06
N ARG A 162 13.38 13.44 -32.49
CA ARG A 162 14.05 13.74 -33.78
C ARG A 162 15.46 13.17 -33.87
N LEU A 163 16.21 13.15 -32.76
CA LEU A 163 17.54 12.54 -32.70
C LEU A 163 17.50 11.01 -32.75
N ILE A 164 16.48 10.39 -32.16
CA ILE A 164 16.26 8.94 -32.19
C ILE A 164 15.78 8.50 -33.57
N ASP A 165 14.81 9.20 -34.15
CA ASP A 165 14.25 8.90 -35.48
C ASP A 165 15.34 9.06 -36.56
N LYS A 166 16.27 10.03 -36.41
CA LYS A 166 17.45 10.16 -37.29
C LYS A 166 18.60 9.21 -36.96
N LYS A 167 18.54 8.47 -35.86
CA LYS A 167 19.60 7.54 -35.45
C LYS A 167 19.67 6.31 -36.36
N GLU A 168 18.59 5.99 -37.06
CA GLU A 168 18.52 4.89 -38.04
C GLU A 168 19.23 5.24 -39.36
N GLU A 169 19.36 6.52 -39.71
CA GLU A 169 20.04 6.97 -40.93
C GLU A 169 21.53 7.28 -40.75
N LEU A 170 22.02 7.28 -39.50
CA LEU A 170 23.41 7.61 -39.23
C LEU A 170 24.29 6.39 -39.53
N PRO A 171 25.26 6.49 -40.47
CA PRO A 171 26.10 5.36 -40.83
C PRO A 171 26.83 4.85 -39.58
N ARG A 172 26.87 3.52 -39.42
CA ARG A 172 27.51 2.87 -38.26
C ARG A 172 28.93 3.45 -38.09
N GLY A 173 29.19 4.06 -36.93
CA GLY A 173 30.47 4.71 -36.62
C GLY A 173 30.50 6.24 -36.72
N SER A 174 29.47 6.89 -37.29
CA SER A 174 29.37 8.36 -37.34
C SER A 174 29.32 9.01 -35.96
N VAL A 175 28.67 8.37 -34.98
CA VAL A 175 28.68 8.83 -33.58
C VAL A 175 30.10 8.77 -32.99
N SER A 176 30.92 7.78 -33.37
CA SER A 176 32.32 7.68 -32.93
C SER A 176 33.17 8.80 -33.54
N LYS A 177 33.01 9.06 -34.85
CA LYS A 177 33.68 10.18 -35.55
C LYS A 177 33.27 11.54 -35.01
N LEU A 178 31.99 11.73 -34.68
CA LEU A 178 31.49 12.96 -34.07
C LEU A 178 32.08 13.16 -32.67
N ARG A 179 32.20 12.09 -31.87
CA ARG A 179 32.86 12.12 -30.55
C ARG A 179 34.34 12.49 -30.64
N GLN A 180 35.05 11.91 -31.61
CA GLN A 180 36.45 12.20 -31.89
C GLN A 180 36.64 13.67 -32.32
N LYS A 181 35.77 14.18 -33.21
CA LYS A 181 35.80 15.59 -33.66
C LYS A 181 35.44 16.59 -32.57
N LEU A 182 34.57 16.23 -31.63
CA LEU A 182 34.18 17.09 -30.51
C LEU A 182 35.18 17.06 -29.35
N GLY A 183 36.28 16.28 -29.44
CA GLY A 183 37.27 16.16 -28.36
C GLY A 183 36.71 15.52 -27.08
N ILE A 184 35.54 14.88 -27.16
CA ILE A 184 34.93 14.18 -26.04
C ILE A 184 35.57 12.79 -25.97
N ASN A 185 36.79 12.74 -25.45
CA ASN A 185 37.49 11.49 -25.13
C ASN A 185 36.79 10.85 -23.92
N LEU A 186 35.78 10.03 -24.19
CA LEU A 186 35.18 9.12 -23.20
C LEU A 186 36.04 7.86 -22.97
N SER A 187 37.25 7.80 -23.54
CA SER A 187 38.32 6.92 -23.05
C SER A 187 38.85 7.44 -21.70
N ASN A 188 37.95 7.70 -20.76
CA ASN A 188 38.24 7.24 -19.42
C ASN A 188 38.06 5.73 -19.53
N ASP A 189 39.13 5.06 -19.94
CA ASP A 189 39.35 3.70 -19.48
C ASP A 189 39.10 3.79 -17.98
N TYR A 190 38.00 3.17 -17.54
CA TYR A 190 37.70 3.04 -16.12
C TYR A 190 38.93 2.38 -15.54
N SER A 191 39.80 3.21 -14.96
CA SER A 191 40.99 2.77 -14.27
C SER A 191 40.48 1.74 -13.28
N SER A 192 40.85 0.47 -13.49
CA SER A 192 40.41 -0.63 -12.64
C SER A 192 40.52 -0.15 -11.20
N PRO A 193 39.41 -0.09 -10.45
CA PRO A 193 39.38 0.59 -9.17
C PRO A 193 40.49 0.02 -8.31
N SER A 194 41.44 0.88 -7.94
CA SER A 194 42.50 0.57 -7.00
C SER A 194 41.86 0.05 -5.71
N ASN A 195 42.58 -0.83 -5.01
CA ASN A 195 42.21 -1.65 -3.84
C ASN A 195 41.24 -1.08 -2.76
N THR A 196 40.90 0.21 -2.80
CA THR A 196 39.82 0.88 -2.06
C THR A 196 38.43 0.24 -2.22
N SER A 197 38.16 -0.49 -3.31
CA SER A 197 36.88 -1.22 -3.44
C SER A 197 36.70 -2.28 -2.36
N SER A 198 37.80 -2.83 -1.84
CA SER A 198 37.75 -3.91 -0.85
C SER A 198 37.34 -3.43 0.55
N THR A 199 37.68 -2.21 0.96
CA THR A 199 37.31 -1.69 2.28
C THR A 199 35.85 -1.26 2.30
N LEU A 200 35.42 -0.44 1.32
CA LEU A 200 34.03 -0.02 1.20
C LEU A 200 33.08 -1.21 1.04
N GLN A 201 33.48 -2.22 0.26
CA GLN A 201 32.69 -3.43 0.12
C GLN A 201 32.53 -4.13 1.47
N LYS A 202 33.62 -4.34 2.23
CA LYS A 202 33.55 -4.97 3.56
C LYS A 202 32.65 -4.18 4.52
N ASP A 203 32.76 -2.86 4.54
CA ASP A 203 31.92 -2.00 5.38
C ASP A 203 30.43 -2.13 5.02
N ILE A 204 30.11 -2.20 3.71
CA ILE A 204 28.74 -2.39 3.23
C ILE A 204 28.23 -3.79 3.60
N GLU A 205 29.06 -4.84 3.44
CA GLU A 205 28.71 -6.21 3.79
C GLU A 205 28.44 -6.35 5.30
N GLU A 206 29.31 -5.79 6.14
CA GLU A 206 29.17 -5.79 7.59
C GLU A 206 27.91 -5.04 8.03
N PHE A 207 27.66 -3.85 7.47
CA PHE A 207 26.45 -3.08 7.73
C PHE A 207 25.18 -3.85 7.34
N LEU A 208 25.17 -4.52 6.19
CA LEU A 208 24.02 -5.33 5.77
C LEU A 208 23.86 -6.61 6.61
N CYS A 209 24.87 -7.03 7.37
CA CYS A 209 24.76 -8.14 8.30
C CYS A 209 24.13 -7.77 9.65
N GLN A 210 23.80 -6.50 9.88
CA GLN A 210 23.10 -6.08 11.09
C GLN A 210 21.60 -6.46 11.03
N ASP A 211 21.08 -6.99 12.15
CA ASP A 211 19.72 -7.58 12.24
C ASP A 211 18.58 -6.56 12.13
N ASP A 212 18.88 -5.30 12.35
CA ASP A 212 17.99 -4.16 12.25
C ASP A 212 17.95 -3.54 10.83
N VAL A 213 18.92 -3.88 9.98
CA VAL A 213 18.94 -3.52 8.55
C VAL A 213 18.38 -4.68 7.71
N THR A 214 18.83 -5.90 7.98
CA THR A 214 18.36 -7.11 7.30
C THR A 214 18.07 -8.22 8.30
N LYS A 215 16.99 -8.98 8.07
CA LYS A 215 16.67 -10.15 8.90
C LYS A 215 16.98 -11.44 8.18
N GLN A 216 17.50 -12.42 8.91
CA GLN A 216 17.61 -13.78 8.40
C GLN A 216 16.24 -14.31 7.98
N ALA A 217 16.21 -15.07 6.88
CA ALA A 217 15.00 -15.74 6.45
C ALA A 217 14.50 -16.68 7.56
N PRO A 218 13.19 -16.71 7.85
CA PRO A 218 12.63 -17.56 8.92
C PRO A 218 12.82 -19.05 8.61
N ASP A 219 12.91 -19.40 7.33
CA ASP A 219 13.18 -20.76 6.89
C ASP A 219 14.69 -21.01 6.86
N LYS A 220 15.18 -21.71 7.89
CA LYS A 220 16.59 -22.08 8.03
C LYS A 220 17.13 -22.90 6.86
N LYS A 221 16.28 -23.49 6.02
CA LYS A 221 16.71 -24.30 4.87
C LYS A 221 17.10 -23.45 3.66
N LYS A 222 16.65 -22.20 3.58
CA LYS A 222 16.90 -21.33 2.43
C LYS A 222 18.33 -20.76 2.47
N HIS A 223 19.19 -21.30 1.61
CA HIS A 223 20.55 -20.84 1.40
C HIS A 223 20.74 -20.43 -0.07
N LEU A 224 21.58 -19.42 -0.30
CA LEU A 224 22.05 -19.04 -1.63
C LEU A 224 23.58 -19.05 -1.58
N ASN A 225 24.22 -19.82 -2.46
CA ASN A 225 25.68 -19.99 -2.52
C ASN A 225 26.30 -20.39 -1.16
N GLY A 226 25.62 -21.28 -0.41
CA GLY A 226 26.07 -21.76 0.90
C GLY A 226 25.86 -20.78 2.07
N LYS A 227 25.43 -19.54 1.81
CA LYS A 227 25.11 -18.56 2.86
C LYS A 227 23.60 -18.50 3.09
N GLN A 228 23.19 -18.29 4.35
CA GLN A 228 21.77 -18.15 4.70
C GLN A 228 21.21 -16.86 4.09
N ILE A 229 20.03 -16.96 3.48
CA ILE A 229 19.39 -15.79 2.85
C ILE A 229 18.98 -14.77 3.91
N ARG A 230 19.28 -13.50 3.65
CA ARG A 230 18.82 -12.35 4.46
C ARG A 230 17.87 -11.48 3.64
N TYR A 231 16.85 -10.96 4.30
CA TYR A 231 15.84 -10.11 3.70
C TYR A 231 15.99 -8.68 4.15
N LEU A 232 15.97 -7.76 3.19
CA LEU A 232 15.98 -6.32 3.44
C LEU A 232 14.71 -5.88 4.18
N LEU A 233 14.85 -5.15 5.29
CA LEU A 233 13.69 -4.62 6.03
C LEU A 233 13.12 -3.34 5.42
N ASN A 234 13.97 -2.56 4.74
CA ASN A 234 13.63 -1.27 4.15
C ASN A 234 14.00 -1.20 2.67
N HIS A 235 13.59 -0.13 1.99
CA HIS A 235 14.04 0.16 0.63
C HIS A 235 15.54 0.47 0.61
N LEU A 236 16.25 0.01 -0.43
CA LEU A 236 17.69 0.23 -0.58
C LEU A 236 18.10 1.70 -0.51
N SER A 237 17.27 2.63 -1.01
CA SER A 237 17.52 4.06 -0.89
C SER A 237 17.59 4.54 0.57
N THR A 238 16.72 4.01 1.43
CA THR A 238 16.68 4.34 2.85
C THR A 238 17.84 3.68 3.59
N ILE A 239 18.17 2.44 3.22
CA ILE A 239 19.31 1.70 3.77
C ILE A 239 20.63 2.41 3.42
N HIS A 240 20.77 2.92 2.20
CA HIS A 240 21.94 3.70 1.77
C HIS A 240 22.09 5.02 2.56
N GLN A 241 21.00 5.77 2.76
CA GLN A 241 21.03 6.97 3.60
C GLN A 241 21.43 6.64 5.05
N ARG A 242 20.92 5.52 5.57
CA ARG A 242 21.29 5.02 6.90
C ARG A 242 22.75 4.62 6.99
N PHE A 243 23.28 3.94 5.97
CA PHE A 243 24.69 3.59 5.86
C PHE A 243 25.59 4.82 5.92
N ILE A 244 25.29 5.85 5.11
CA ILE A 244 26.06 7.11 5.12
C ILE A 244 26.03 7.76 6.51
N PHE A 245 24.87 7.73 7.17
CA PHE A 245 24.71 8.33 8.49
C PHE A 245 25.48 7.58 9.59
N GLU A 246 25.46 6.25 9.58
CA GLU A 246 26.07 5.44 10.65
C GLU A 246 27.58 5.25 10.47
N THR A 247 28.04 5.04 9.23
CA THR A 247 29.46 4.79 8.95
C THR A 247 30.24 6.06 8.66
N GLY A 248 29.57 7.16 8.29
CA GLY A 248 30.22 8.38 7.79
C GLY A 248 30.81 8.25 6.37
N ASN A 249 30.71 7.07 5.75
CA ASN A 249 31.19 6.83 4.40
C ASN A 249 30.25 7.48 3.37
N ASN A 250 30.65 8.62 2.83
CA ASN A 250 29.93 9.35 1.79
C ASN A 250 30.08 8.68 0.41
N CYS A 251 29.42 7.54 0.20
CA CYS A 251 29.37 6.89 -1.12
C CYS A 251 28.07 7.25 -1.87
N HIS A 252 28.14 7.33 -3.20
CA HIS A 252 26.94 7.51 -4.03
C HIS A 252 26.10 6.22 -4.08
N TYR A 253 24.79 6.36 -4.26
CA TYR A 253 23.86 5.22 -4.34
C TYR A 253 24.26 4.23 -5.46
N SER A 254 24.73 4.73 -6.60
CA SER A 254 25.21 3.92 -7.73
C SER A 254 26.46 3.11 -7.40
N THR A 255 27.28 3.58 -6.46
CA THR A 255 28.48 2.89 -5.98
C THR A 255 28.12 1.91 -4.87
N PHE A 256 27.09 2.19 -4.07
CA PHE A 256 26.60 1.31 -3.01
C PHE A 256 25.93 0.04 -3.54
N THR A 257 25.07 0.18 -4.56
CA THR A 257 24.24 -0.93 -5.04
C THR A 257 24.99 -2.16 -5.56
N PRO A 258 26.13 -2.05 -6.28
CA PRO A 258 26.88 -3.21 -6.75
C PRO A 258 27.58 -4.00 -5.64
N TYR A 259 27.78 -3.41 -4.46
CA TYR A 259 28.43 -4.07 -3.32
C TYR A 259 27.43 -4.80 -2.41
N ILE A 260 26.15 -4.83 -2.76
CA ILE A 260 25.15 -5.61 -2.01
C ILE A 260 25.38 -7.09 -2.29
N PRO A 261 25.59 -7.93 -1.26
CA PRO A 261 25.80 -9.35 -1.48
C PRO A 261 24.59 -10.05 -2.09
N ASP A 262 24.83 -11.05 -2.93
CA ASP A 262 23.78 -11.81 -3.61
C ASP A 262 22.80 -12.51 -2.65
N TYR A 263 23.26 -12.88 -1.45
CA TYR A 263 22.43 -13.53 -0.43
C TYR A 263 21.50 -12.56 0.32
N VAL A 264 21.61 -11.25 0.07
CA VAL A 264 20.73 -10.21 0.62
C VAL A 264 19.66 -9.86 -0.41
N LEU A 265 18.46 -10.41 -0.23
CA LEU A 265 17.40 -10.32 -1.22
C LEU A 265 16.32 -9.32 -0.81
N LYS A 266 15.77 -8.64 -1.83
CA LYS A 266 14.50 -7.94 -1.67
C LYS A 266 13.40 -8.98 -1.51
N PRO A 267 12.56 -8.84 -0.49
CA PRO A 267 11.87 -10.02 -0.04
C PRO A 267 10.47 -10.05 -0.71
N SER A 268 10.07 -11.20 -1.27
CA SER A 268 8.85 -11.32 -2.09
C SER A 268 7.63 -11.64 -1.23
N THR A 269 6.39 -11.36 -1.66
CA THR A 269 5.19 -11.67 -0.84
C THR A 269 5.06 -13.14 -0.41
N ASN A 270 5.74 -14.06 -1.10
CA ASN A 270 5.71 -15.49 -0.79
C ASN A 270 6.76 -15.89 0.26
N ASP A 271 7.81 -15.10 0.44
CA ASP A 271 8.89 -15.37 1.38
C ASP A 271 8.52 -15.04 2.83
N TRP A 272 7.51 -14.20 3.01
CA TRP A 272 7.06 -13.69 4.30
C TRP A 272 6.00 -14.68 4.76
N GLY A 273 6.44 -15.78 5.40
CA GLY A 273 5.53 -16.73 6.05
C GLY A 273 4.52 -16.01 6.96
N THR A 274 4.94 -14.89 7.53
CA THR A 274 4.13 -13.90 8.25
C THR A 274 4.50 -12.48 7.76
N CYS A 275 3.50 -11.60 7.58
CA CYS A 275 3.73 -10.19 7.25
C CYS A 275 4.71 -9.56 8.26
N LEU A 276 5.83 -9.00 7.83
CA LEU A 276 6.70 -8.14 8.67
C LEU A 276 6.37 -6.65 8.55
N CYS A 277 5.15 -6.32 8.14
CA CYS A 277 4.62 -4.98 8.40
C CYS A 277 4.68 -4.71 9.92
N ILE A 278 4.96 -3.47 10.34
CA ILE A 278 4.90 -3.05 11.77
C ILE A 278 3.65 -3.59 12.46
N VAL A 279 2.53 -3.60 11.73
CA VAL A 279 1.22 -4.10 12.18
C VAL A 279 1.23 -5.58 12.56
N CYS A 280 2.00 -6.41 11.87
CA CYS A 280 2.07 -7.85 12.11
C CYS A 280 3.32 -8.29 12.89
N LEU A 281 4.34 -7.44 13.00
CA LEU A 281 5.46 -7.64 13.91
C LEU A 281 5.14 -7.21 15.34
N SER A 282 4.37 -6.13 15.53
CA SER A 282 3.98 -5.66 16.86
C SER A 282 2.77 -6.45 17.37
N PRO A 283 2.89 -7.20 18.48
CA PRO A 283 1.76 -7.87 19.10
C PRO A 283 0.69 -6.86 19.53
N GLN A 284 1.09 -5.69 20.06
CA GLN A 284 0.19 -4.60 20.45
C GLN A 284 -0.67 -4.11 19.27
N MET A 285 -0.09 -3.92 18.09
CA MET A 285 -0.85 -3.52 16.89
C MET A 285 -1.86 -4.59 16.44
N LYS A 286 -1.55 -5.88 16.60
CA LYS A 286 -2.52 -6.97 16.36
C LYS A 286 -3.65 -6.92 17.37
N LEU A 287 -3.33 -6.71 18.64
CA LEU A 287 -4.28 -6.57 19.74
C LEU A 287 -5.21 -5.37 19.52
N GLU A 288 -4.66 -4.18 19.20
CA GLU A 288 -5.44 -3.00 18.84
C GLU A 288 -6.36 -3.26 17.65
N LYS A 289 -5.89 -4.01 16.65
CA LYS A 289 -6.70 -4.35 15.47
C LYS A 289 -7.84 -5.29 15.85
N LEU A 290 -7.59 -6.28 16.70
CA LEU A 290 -8.60 -7.20 17.23
C LEU A 290 -9.62 -6.49 18.14
N GLN A 291 -9.18 -5.49 18.90
CA GLN A 291 -10.04 -4.58 19.66
C GLN A 291 -10.92 -3.75 18.71
N ARG A 292 -10.32 -3.14 17.68
CA ARG A 292 -11.04 -2.31 16.69
C ARG A 292 -12.03 -3.12 15.84
N THR A 293 -11.75 -4.38 15.53
CA THR A 293 -12.69 -5.25 14.81
C THR A 293 -13.85 -5.71 15.68
N LYS A 294 -13.91 -5.29 16.95
CA LYS A 294 -14.89 -5.71 17.96
C LYS A 294 -14.96 -7.22 18.15
N PHE A 295 -14.03 -8.00 17.60
CA PHE A 295 -14.03 -9.45 17.72
C PHE A 295 -13.75 -9.83 19.17
N LEU A 296 -12.67 -9.27 19.74
CA LEU A 296 -12.37 -9.40 21.16
C LEU A 296 -13.49 -8.83 22.04
N TYR A 297 -14.05 -7.67 21.69
CA TYR A 297 -15.12 -7.07 22.49
C TYR A 297 -16.39 -7.92 22.51
N THR A 298 -16.75 -8.58 21.40
CA THR A 298 -17.95 -9.42 21.36
C THR A 298 -17.72 -10.71 22.14
N VAL A 299 -16.57 -11.35 21.95
CA VAL A 299 -16.17 -12.59 22.64
C VAL A 299 -15.97 -12.36 24.13
N LEU A 300 -15.28 -11.28 24.53
CA LEU A 300 -15.07 -10.92 25.94
C LEU A 300 -16.36 -10.45 26.59
N LYS A 301 -17.25 -9.73 25.90
CA LYS A 301 -18.55 -9.33 26.46
C LYS A 301 -19.50 -10.53 26.67
N THR A 302 -19.39 -11.56 25.83
CA THR A 302 -20.13 -12.82 26.06
C THR A 302 -19.51 -13.68 27.16
N LEU A 303 -18.18 -13.61 27.35
CA LEU A 303 -17.46 -14.46 28.31
C LEU A 303 -17.25 -13.85 29.69
N LEU A 304 -17.24 -12.53 29.80
CA LEU A 304 -17.01 -11.77 31.04
C LEU A 304 -18.16 -10.77 31.19
N PRO A 305 -19.26 -11.15 31.86
CA PRO A 305 -20.43 -10.28 32.06
C PRO A 305 -20.10 -9.01 32.85
N ASP A 306 -18.99 -8.99 33.60
CA ASP A 306 -18.67 -7.92 34.56
C ASP A 306 -17.84 -6.76 34.01
N GLY A 307 -17.74 -6.61 32.69
CA GLY A 307 -17.31 -5.34 32.10
C GLY A 307 -15.83 -4.98 32.34
N VAL A 308 -14.91 -5.92 32.06
CA VAL A 308 -13.47 -5.64 32.07
C VAL A 308 -13.14 -4.59 31.01
N THR A 309 -12.71 -3.40 31.46
CA THR A 309 -12.42 -2.24 30.60
C THR A 309 -11.05 -2.28 29.95
N ASP A 310 -10.10 -3.10 30.45
CA ASP A 310 -8.75 -3.16 29.93
C ASP A 310 -8.25 -4.60 29.70
N ILE A 311 -7.88 -4.89 28.45
CA ILE A 311 -7.50 -6.24 27.99
C ILE A 311 -6.03 -6.53 28.33
N THR A 312 -5.22 -5.49 28.53
CA THR A 312 -3.80 -5.65 28.89
C THR A 312 -3.64 -6.34 30.23
N ASP A 313 -4.47 -5.97 31.22
CA ASP A 313 -4.47 -6.56 32.56
C ASP A 313 -4.97 -8.01 32.57
N PHE A 314 -5.64 -8.43 31.51
CA PHE A 314 -6.17 -9.78 31.35
C PHE A 314 -5.10 -10.76 30.82
N VAL A 315 -4.25 -10.29 29.90
CA VAL A 315 -3.23 -11.12 29.23
C VAL A 315 -2.01 -11.34 30.13
N THR A 316 -1.72 -10.43 31.04
CA THR A 316 -0.58 -10.54 31.97
C THR A 316 -0.91 -11.34 33.22
N ASP A 317 -2.17 -11.61 33.48
CA ASP A 317 -2.64 -12.23 34.71
C ASP A 317 -2.96 -13.71 34.45
N GLU A 318 -2.05 -14.59 34.90
CA GLU A 318 -2.14 -16.03 34.68
C GLU A 318 -3.45 -16.63 35.20
N ILE A 319 -3.97 -16.07 36.31
CA ILE A 319 -5.21 -16.53 36.95
C ILE A 319 -6.40 -16.23 36.03
N LYS A 320 -6.48 -15.00 35.50
CA LYS A 320 -7.55 -14.60 34.57
C LYS A 320 -7.46 -15.37 33.25
N THR A 321 -6.24 -15.67 32.81
CA THR A 321 -6.00 -16.48 31.60
C THR A 321 -6.49 -17.91 31.79
N LYS A 322 -6.31 -18.48 32.99
CA LYS A 322 -6.83 -19.81 33.33
C LYS A 322 -8.35 -19.83 33.42
N ASP A 323 -8.95 -18.85 34.11
CA ASP A 323 -10.41 -18.68 34.16
C ASP A 323 -11.03 -18.48 32.77
N PHE A 324 -10.34 -17.78 31.88
CA PHE A 324 -10.74 -17.63 30.48
C PHE A 324 -10.76 -18.97 29.74
N LEU A 325 -9.71 -19.78 29.90
CA LEU A 325 -9.61 -21.10 29.30
C LEU A 325 -10.70 -22.02 29.85
N ASP A 326 -10.97 -21.98 31.15
CA ASP A 326 -12.04 -22.76 31.78
C ASP A 326 -13.42 -22.33 31.29
N ASN A 327 -13.65 -21.02 31.07
CA ASN A 327 -14.89 -20.53 30.49
C ASN A 327 -15.02 -20.85 28.99
N LEU A 328 -13.91 -20.90 28.24
CA LEU A 328 -13.91 -21.43 26.87
C LEU A 328 -14.25 -22.93 26.83
N VAL A 329 -13.80 -23.70 27.83
CA VAL A 329 -14.19 -25.11 27.96
C VAL A 329 -15.68 -25.23 28.28
N LYS A 330 -16.25 -24.38 29.13
CA LYS A 330 -17.70 -24.35 29.39
C LYS A 330 -18.52 -23.97 28.14
N LEU A 331 -18.02 -23.03 27.34
CA LEU A 331 -18.64 -22.67 26.05
C LEU A 331 -18.62 -23.82 25.03
N LYS A 332 -17.77 -24.84 25.21
CA LYS A 332 -17.77 -26.04 24.36
C LYS A 332 -19.11 -26.79 24.44
N ASP A 333 -19.82 -26.67 25.55
CA ASP A 333 -21.10 -27.35 25.78
C ASP A 333 -22.28 -26.57 25.16
N GLU A 334 -22.08 -25.30 24.77
CA GLU A 334 -23.11 -24.48 24.12
C GLU A 334 -23.13 -24.68 22.60
N GLN A 335 -24.28 -25.08 22.04
CA GLN A 335 -24.43 -25.34 20.61
C GLN A 335 -24.71 -24.07 19.80
N PHE A 336 -23.76 -23.14 19.72
CA PHE A 336 -23.84 -22.03 18.76
C PHE A 336 -22.76 -22.09 17.68
N ASN A 337 -23.12 -21.54 16.52
CA ASN A 337 -22.26 -21.48 15.35
C ASN A 337 -21.48 -20.17 15.31
N ILE A 338 -20.16 -20.27 15.15
CA ILE A 338 -19.26 -19.13 14.97
C ILE A 338 -18.99 -18.96 13.47
N THR A 339 -19.18 -17.73 12.98
CA THR A 339 -18.74 -17.35 11.63
C THR A 339 -17.39 -16.63 11.69
N TYR A 340 -16.38 -17.15 11.00
CA TYR A 340 -15.03 -16.58 10.96
C TYR A 340 -14.47 -16.58 9.54
N THR A 341 -13.41 -15.80 9.28
CA THR A 341 -12.78 -15.71 7.95
C THR A 341 -11.31 -16.12 8.00
N GLU A 342 -10.93 -17.02 7.11
CA GLU A 342 -9.56 -17.50 6.95
C GLU A 342 -9.01 -17.15 5.57
N TRP A 343 -7.68 -16.99 5.50
CA TRP A 343 -6.96 -16.85 4.24
C TRP A 343 -6.37 -18.20 3.85
N ILE A 344 -6.99 -18.86 2.87
CA ILE A 344 -6.54 -20.16 2.36
C ILE A 344 -5.73 -19.93 1.10
N LYS A 345 -4.49 -20.43 1.09
CA LYS A 345 -3.64 -20.48 -0.09
C LYS A 345 -4.07 -21.65 -0.98
N LYS A 346 -4.78 -21.37 -2.07
CA LYS A 346 -5.17 -22.40 -3.05
C LYS A 346 -4.15 -22.44 -4.18
N LYS A 347 -3.65 -23.64 -4.48
CA LYS A 347 -2.93 -23.90 -5.75
C LYS A 347 -3.98 -24.13 -6.82
N TYR A 348 -3.93 -23.34 -7.88
CA TYR A 348 -4.76 -23.56 -9.07
C TYR A 348 -3.98 -24.45 -10.03
N ASN A 349 -4.64 -25.42 -10.68
CA ASN A 349 -4.03 -26.46 -11.52
C ASN A 349 -3.15 -25.95 -12.69
N LYS A 350 -3.08 -24.65 -12.93
CA LYS A 350 -2.30 -24.01 -14.01
C LYS A 350 -1.35 -22.90 -13.52
N SER A 351 -1.25 -22.70 -12.20
CA SER A 351 -0.45 -21.63 -11.60
C SER A 351 0.44 -22.20 -10.49
N ASN A 352 1.76 -22.10 -10.67
CA ASN A 352 2.72 -22.45 -9.62
C ASN A 352 2.69 -21.46 -8.44
N VAL A 353 2.03 -20.31 -8.59
CA VAL A 353 1.89 -19.32 -7.52
C VAL A 353 0.61 -19.61 -6.74
N PRO A 354 0.70 -19.91 -5.43
CA PRO A 354 -0.48 -20.07 -4.58
C PRO A 354 -1.20 -18.74 -4.42
N VAL A 355 -2.49 -18.70 -4.72
CA VAL A 355 -3.32 -17.51 -4.57
C VAL A 355 -3.98 -17.56 -3.21
N SER A 356 -3.83 -16.48 -2.42
CA SER A 356 -4.50 -16.35 -1.13
C SER A 356 -5.95 -15.96 -1.35
N THR A 357 -6.87 -16.86 -1.01
CA THR A 357 -8.31 -16.64 -1.09
C THR A 357 -8.90 -16.47 0.30
N LYS A 358 -9.69 -15.40 0.49
CA LYS A 358 -10.42 -15.19 1.74
C LYS A 358 -11.70 -16.00 1.70
N THR A 359 -11.84 -16.94 2.62
CA THR A 359 -13.01 -17.82 2.74
C THR A 359 -13.66 -17.61 4.10
N THR A 360 -15.00 -17.57 4.11
CA THR A 360 -15.78 -17.44 5.34
C THR A 360 -16.28 -18.82 5.72
N PHE A 361 -15.99 -19.24 6.95
CA PHE A 361 -16.43 -20.50 7.52
C PHE A 361 -17.47 -20.22 8.58
N THR A 362 -18.47 -21.08 8.65
CA THR A 362 -19.39 -21.17 9.79
C THR A 362 -19.17 -22.56 10.37
N SER A 363 -18.70 -22.64 11.60
CA SER A 363 -18.48 -23.92 12.29
C SER A 363 -19.10 -23.88 13.67
N SER A 364 -19.30 -25.05 14.27
CA SER A 364 -19.61 -25.12 15.70
C SER A 364 -18.47 -24.48 16.51
N ILE A 365 -18.79 -23.97 17.70
CA ILE A 365 -17.77 -23.46 18.62
C ILE A 365 -16.76 -24.56 19.01
N VAL A 366 -17.20 -25.82 19.12
CA VAL A 366 -16.34 -26.97 19.42
C VAL A 366 -15.28 -27.18 18.33
N ASP A 367 -15.68 -27.13 17.06
CA ASP A 367 -14.76 -27.26 15.93
C ASP A 367 -13.80 -26.08 15.87
N PHE A 368 -14.31 -24.87 16.14
CA PHE A 368 -13.50 -23.66 16.19
C PHE A 368 -12.42 -23.76 17.27
N ILE A 369 -12.80 -24.09 18.51
CA ILE A 369 -11.86 -24.23 19.63
C ILE A 369 -10.87 -25.34 19.35
N THR A 370 -11.31 -26.50 18.86
CA THR A 370 -10.43 -27.66 18.58
C THR A 370 -9.40 -27.32 17.50
N LYS A 371 -9.78 -26.51 16.51
CA LYS A 371 -8.90 -26.06 15.44
C LYS A 371 -7.85 -25.06 15.92
N PHE A 372 -8.26 -24.05 16.70
CA PHE A 372 -7.40 -22.94 17.09
C PHE A 372 -6.67 -23.14 18.43
N SER A 373 -7.12 -24.02 19.33
CA SER A 373 -6.44 -24.31 20.61
C SER A 373 -5.03 -24.86 20.40
N LYS A 374 -4.83 -25.64 19.34
CA LYS A 374 -3.51 -26.15 18.93
C LYS A 374 -2.56 -25.03 18.49
N GLU A 375 -3.07 -23.92 17.99
CA GLU A 375 -2.25 -22.77 17.57
C GLU A 375 -1.89 -21.86 18.76
N ILE A 376 -2.74 -21.82 19.78
CA ILE A 376 -2.53 -21.00 21.00
C ILE A 376 -1.44 -21.60 21.89
N ASN A 377 -1.38 -22.93 22.03
CA ASN A 377 -0.37 -23.62 22.85
C ASN A 377 1.06 -23.55 22.30
N VAL A 378 1.29 -22.95 21.13
CA VAL A 378 2.64 -22.80 20.54
C VAL A 378 3.30 -21.48 20.95
N CYS A 379 2.58 -20.58 21.65
CA CYS A 379 3.08 -19.26 22.06
C CYS A 379 3.26 -19.09 23.58
N ALA A 380 2.96 -20.11 24.37
CA ALA A 380 3.44 -20.26 25.75
C ALA A 380 4.68 -21.16 25.70
#